data_AF-A0A7S0FRD3-F1
#
_entry.id   AF-A0A7S0FRD3-F1
#
_cell.length_a   1.000
_cell.length_b   1.000
_cell.length_c   1.000
_cell.angle_alpha   90.00
_cell.angle_beta   90.00
_cell.angle_gamma   90.00
#
_symmetry.space_group_name_H-M   'P 1'
#
loop_
_entity.id
_entity.type
_entity.pdbx_description
1 polymer ?
#
loop_
_entity_poly.entity_id
_entity_poly.type
_entity_poly.pdbx_seq_one_letter_code
_entity_poly.pdbx_strand_id
1 'polypeptide(L)'
;MAPGMCFPGCTLVPMDRFARWPAGMEAGDMSGGAAETREREQALQKAFSVASSIYRIRWTVDARKLKSTDREAASPTFELSCGCPMEFKMVIHPKKVEDTRGGASFKKAQGRGTVQLRMLTGADSSSNAVVTFRIAVGSATSKQQHPRGPVRHDFSERPICGLPEGKDEWDFQKSVDKATQTFVVCLEVLMGAGD
;
A
#
# COMPACT_ATOMS: atom_id res chain seq x y z
N MET A 1 16.64 26.96 18.10
CA MET A 1 15.93 26.57 16.86
C MET A 1 16.79 25.55 16.15
N ALA A 2 16.49 24.27 16.30
CA ALA A 2 17.19 23.19 15.60
C ALA A 2 16.39 22.81 14.35
N PRO A 3 16.95 22.91 13.13
CA PRO A 3 16.36 22.33 11.95
C PRO A 3 16.94 20.92 11.72
N GLY A 4 16.13 20.02 11.20
CA GLY A 4 16.64 18.84 10.51
C GLY A 4 16.58 17.55 11.31
N MET A 5 15.39 16.96 11.37
CA MET A 5 15.29 15.50 11.32
C MET A 5 14.71 15.13 9.96
N CYS A 6 15.57 15.10 8.94
CA CYS A 6 15.26 14.43 7.69
C CYS A 6 15.38 12.93 7.94
N PHE A 7 14.26 12.21 7.87
CA PHE A 7 14.26 10.76 7.86
C PHE A 7 15.10 10.26 6.67
N PRO A 8 15.98 9.26 6.86
CA PRO A 8 16.73 8.67 5.75
C PRO A 8 15.74 8.06 4.73
N GLY A 9 15.78 8.54 3.49
CA GLY A 9 14.96 8.03 2.37
C GLY A 9 13.75 8.89 1.96
N CYS A 10 13.50 10.05 2.58
CA CYS A 10 12.42 10.96 2.17
C CYS A 10 12.93 12.10 1.28
N THR A 11 12.48 12.17 0.03
CA THR A 11 12.69 13.34 -0.84
C THR A 11 11.62 14.38 -0.60
N LEU A 12 12.03 15.59 -0.23
CA LEU A 12 11.13 16.73 -0.05
C LEU A 12 10.71 17.22 -1.44
N VAL A 13 9.46 16.98 -1.84
CA VAL A 13 8.93 17.46 -3.13
C VAL A 13 8.04 18.68 -2.91
N PRO A 14 8.48 19.88 -3.35
CA PRO A 14 7.66 21.08 -3.31
C PRO A 14 6.60 20.97 -4.42
N MET A 15 5.34 20.91 -4.02
CA MET A 15 4.12 20.91 -4.84
C MET A 15 3.64 19.58 -5.43
N ASP A 16 2.31 19.46 -5.43
CA ASP A 16 1.46 18.34 -5.86
C ASP A 16 1.81 17.78 -7.24
N ARG A 17 2.84 16.94 -7.30
CA ARG A 17 3.05 16.00 -8.42
C ARG A 17 2.07 14.82 -8.35
N PHE A 18 0.84 15.08 -7.88
CA PHE A 18 -0.20 14.10 -7.55
C PHE A 18 -0.93 13.52 -8.76
N ALA A 19 -0.90 14.19 -9.91
CA ALA A 19 -1.56 13.72 -11.14
C ALA A 19 -0.67 12.86 -12.05
N ARG A 20 0.64 12.75 -11.77
CA ARG A 20 1.54 11.87 -12.54
C ARG A 20 1.94 10.69 -11.68
N TRP A 21 1.20 9.60 -11.86
CA TRP A 21 1.73 8.28 -11.61
C TRP A 21 3.10 8.11 -12.30
N PRO A 22 4.05 7.34 -11.74
CA PRO A 22 5.35 7.16 -12.38
C PRO A 22 5.17 6.56 -13.78
N ALA A 23 5.50 7.35 -14.80
CA ALA A 23 5.65 6.86 -16.15
C ALA A 23 7.04 6.22 -16.27
N GLY A 24 7.06 4.92 -16.59
CA GLY A 24 8.23 4.20 -17.10
C GLY A 24 9.33 3.91 -16.09
N MET A 25 9.45 2.66 -15.66
CA MET A 25 10.76 2.10 -15.33
C MET A 25 11.09 1.12 -16.46
N GLU A 26 12.01 1.54 -17.33
CA GLU A 26 12.57 0.76 -18.43
C GLU A 26 13.14 -0.56 -17.92
N ALA A 27 12.89 -1.64 -18.67
CA ALA A 27 13.39 -2.97 -18.38
C ALA A 27 14.92 -3.02 -18.54
N GLY A 28 15.62 -3.34 -17.45
CA GLY A 28 17.04 -3.67 -17.43
C GLY A 28 17.25 -5.16 -17.15
N ASP A 29 18.00 -5.81 -18.03
CA ASP A 29 18.25 -7.25 -18.09
C ASP A 29 19.25 -7.79 -17.02
N MET A 30 19.15 -9.10 -16.78
CA MET A 30 20.10 -10.07 -16.22
C MET A 30 20.44 -10.20 -14.70
N SER A 31 20.05 -11.40 -14.20
CA SER A 31 20.83 -12.39 -13.44
C SER A 31 20.69 -12.51 -11.90
N GLY A 32 20.05 -13.61 -11.49
CA GLY A 32 20.58 -14.59 -10.53
C GLY A 32 20.64 -14.24 -9.04
N GLY A 33 19.66 -14.71 -8.27
CA GLY A 33 19.83 -15.13 -6.86
C GLY A 33 19.71 -14.08 -5.75
N ALA A 34 19.87 -12.78 -6.04
CA ALA A 34 19.67 -11.68 -5.08
C ALA A 34 18.57 -10.68 -5.51
N ALA A 35 17.83 -11.02 -6.57
CA ALA A 35 16.88 -10.14 -7.24
C ALA A 35 15.58 -9.94 -6.46
N GLU A 36 15.12 -10.92 -5.67
CA GLU A 36 13.81 -10.83 -4.98
C GLU A 36 13.75 -9.72 -3.92
N THR A 37 14.84 -9.43 -3.21
CA THR A 37 14.86 -8.37 -2.19
C THR A 37 14.88 -6.98 -2.84
N ARG A 38 15.71 -6.81 -3.88
CA ARG A 38 15.83 -5.53 -4.62
C ARG A 38 14.57 -5.20 -5.44
N GLU A 39 13.93 -6.20 -6.04
CA GLU A 39 12.72 -6.01 -6.84
C GLU A 39 11.51 -5.68 -5.94
N ARG A 40 11.45 -6.26 -4.73
CA ARG A 40 10.47 -5.88 -3.72
C ARG A 40 10.62 -4.42 -3.33
N GLU A 41 11.81 -3.96 -2.95
CA GLU A 41 12.02 -2.56 -2.54
C GLU A 41 11.70 -1.55 -3.65
N GLN A 42 12.00 -1.88 -4.92
CA GLN A 42 11.67 -1.02 -6.06
C GLN A 42 10.17 -0.86 -6.33
N ALA A 43 9.34 -1.78 -5.83
CA ALA A 43 7.89 -1.73 -5.99
C ALA A 43 7.21 -0.77 -5.01
N LEU A 44 7.91 -0.26 -3.98
CA LEU A 44 7.31 0.57 -2.93
C LEU A 44 7.93 1.97 -2.91
N GLN A 45 7.12 2.99 -3.19
CA GLN A 45 7.53 4.39 -3.14
C GLN A 45 6.86 5.10 -1.95
N LYS A 46 7.60 5.97 -1.27
CA LYS A 46 7.10 6.75 -0.14
C LYS A 46 7.30 8.24 -0.42
N ALA A 47 6.31 9.07 -0.11
CA ALA A 47 6.37 10.51 -0.29
C ALA A 47 5.61 11.22 0.82
N PHE A 48 6.19 12.29 1.36
CA PHE A 48 5.54 13.14 2.36
C PHE A 48 5.20 14.50 1.77
N SER A 49 3.94 14.93 1.87
CA SER A 49 3.53 16.29 1.52
C SER A 49 3.45 17.15 2.77
N VAL A 50 4.40 18.08 2.92
CA VAL A 50 4.41 19.05 4.04
C VAL A 50 3.18 19.94 4.01
N ALA A 51 2.76 20.38 2.81
CA ALA A 51 1.63 21.30 2.64
C ALA A 51 0.28 20.66 3.06
N SER A 52 0.13 19.36 2.87
CA SER A 52 -1.10 18.63 3.20
C SER A 52 -1.01 17.81 4.49
N SER A 53 0.19 17.68 5.07
CA SER A 53 0.49 16.74 6.18
C SER A 53 0.05 15.30 5.90
N ILE A 54 0.18 14.86 4.64
CA ILE A 54 -0.17 13.51 4.20
C ILE A 54 1.10 12.74 3.86
N TYR A 55 1.27 11.58 4.51
CA TYR A 55 2.31 10.62 4.18
C TYR A 55 1.75 9.54 3.26
N ARG A 56 2.37 9.33 2.12
CA ARG A 56 1.80 8.53 1.03
C ARG A 56 2.74 7.41 0.63
N ILE A 57 2.19 6.20 0.61
CA ILE A 57 2.91 4.98 0.30
C ILE A 57 2.24 4.38 -0.93
N ARG A 58 3.03 4.13 -1.97
CA ARG A 58 2.58 3.61 -3.27
C ARG A 58 3.25 2.27 -3.49
N TRP A 59 2.45 1.22 -3.48
CA TRP A 59 2.90 -0.13 -3.77
C TRP A 59 2.46 -0.61 -5.16
N THR A 60 3.41 -0.74 -6.08
CA THR A 60 3.21 -1.31 -7.42
C THR A 60 3.08 -2.82 -7.34
N VAL A 61 2.03 -3.35 -7.94
CA VAL A 61 1.69 -4.76 -7.95
C VAL A 61 1.60 -5.25 -9.38
N ASP A 62 2.30 -6.34 -9.66
CA ASP A 62 2.24 -7.04 -10.93
C ASP A 62 0.86 -7.72 -11.10
N ALA A 63 0.19 -7.45 -12.22
CA ALA A 63 -1.12 -8.00 -12.54
C ALA A 63 -1.11 -9.53 -12.70
N ARG A 64 0.06 -10.16 -12.94
CA ARG A 64 0.22 -11.62 -12.92
C ARG A 64 -0.19 -12.22 -11.58
N LYS A 65 0.00 -11.49 -10.46
CA LYS A 65 -0.44 -11.93 -9.12
C LYS A 65 -1.96 -12.10 -9.04
N LEU A 66 -2.73 -11.30 -9.78
CA LEU A 66 -4.20 -11.43 -9.84
C LEU A 66 -4.65 -12.71 -10.56
N LYS A 67 -3.76 -13.36 -11.33
CA LYS A 67 -4.01 -14.63 -12.02
C LYS A 67 -3.42 -15.83 -11.28
N SER A 68 -2.69 -15.59 -10.19
CA SER A 68 -2.03 -16.63 -9.40
C SER A 68 -3.02 -17.41 -8.53
N THR A 69 -2.59 -18.58 -8.07
CA THR A 69 -3.26 -19.37 -7.04
C THR A 69 -2.97 -18.88 -5.62
N ASP A 70 -2.16 -17.83 -5.48
CA ASP A 70 -1.85 -17.20 -4.20
C ASP A 70 -3.10 -16.69 -3.49
N ARG A 71 -3.03 -16.72 -2.16
CA ARG A 71 -4.13 -16.33 -1.25
C ARG A 71 -3.93 -14.96 -0.62
N GLU A 72 -2.76 -14.37 -0.83
CA GLU A 72 -2.45 -13.02 -0.42
C GLU A 72 -1.29 -12.49 -1.27
N ALA A 73 -1.24 -11.17 -1.43
CA ALA A 73 -0.05 -10.48 -1.91
C ALA A 73 0.33 -9.44 -0.87
N ALA A 74 1.59 -9.38 -0.48
CA ALA A 74 2.08 -8.42 0.50
C ALA A 74 3.07 -7.44 -0.14
N SER A 75 3.01 -6.18 0.31
CA SER A 75 4.01 -5.18 0.02
C SER A 75 5.32 -5.50 0.73
N PRO A 76 6.44 -4.88 0.30
CA PRO A 76 7.61 -4.75 1.15
C PRO A 76 7.23 -4.04 2.46
N THR A 77 8.01 -4.29 3.50
CA THR A 77 7.86 -3.63 4.79
C THR A 77 8.19 -2.14 4.66
N PHE A 78 7.44 -1.30 5.35
CA PHE A 78 7.71 0.13 5.47
C PHE A 78 7.46 0.65 6.88
N GLU A 79 8.27 1.61 7.28
CA GLU A 79 8.11 2.29 8.56
C GLU A 79 7.12 3.45 8.45
N LEU A 80 6.25 3.58 9.45
CA LEU A 80 5.46 4.79 9.75
C LEU A 80 5.85 5.29 11.14
N SER A 81 6.12 6.58 11.25
CA SER A 81 6.48 7.24 12.51
C SER A 81 5.26 8.00 13.07
N CYS A 82 4.48 7.34 13.91
CA CYS A 82 3.35 7.92 14.64
C CYS A 82 3.74 8.14 16.12
N GLY A 83 4.79 8.93 16.36
CA GLY A 83 5.42 9.10 17.67
C GLY A 83 6.50 8.06 17.97
N CYS A 84 6.36 6.82 17.49
CA CYS A 84 7.40 5.79 17.48
C CYS A 84 7.52 5.16 16.09
N PRO A 85 8.72 4.74 15.66
CA PRO A 85 8.91 4.01 14.41
C PRO A 85 8.24 2.63 14.50
N MET A 86 7.31 2.37 13.60
CA MET A 86 6.56 1.11 13.53
C MET A 86 6.61 0.54 12.12
N GLU A 87 6.88 -0.74 12.01
CA GLU A 87 6.91 -1.45 10.73
C GLU A 87 5.52 -1.95 10.32
N PHE A 88 5.15 -1.64 9.09
CA PHE A 88 3.90 -2.03 8.47
C PHE A 88 4.12 -2.69 7.10
N LYS A 89 3.11 -3.43 6.65
CA LYS A 89 2.97 -3.86 5.26
C LYS A 89 1.52 -3.73 4.81
N MET A 90 1.32 -3.48 3.53
CA MET A 90 0.02 -3.59 2.88
C MET A 90 -0.16 -5.02 2.40
N VAL A 91 -1.37 -5.57 2.58
CA VAL A 91 -1.71 -6.92 2.17
C VAL A 91 -2.98 -6.88 1.34
N ILE A 92 -2.93 -7.45 0.15
CA ILE A 92 -4.09 -7.68 -0.68
C ILE A 92 -4.58 -9.10 -0.44
N HIS A 93 -5.87 -9.25 -0.17
CA HIS A 93 -6.54 -10.54 -0.11
C HIS A 93 -7.53 -10.68 -1.27
N PRO A 94 -7.56 -11.83 -1.96
CA PRO A 94 -8.59 -12.10 -2.96
C PRO A 94 -9.96 -12.18 -2.30
N LYS A 95 -11.00 -11.69 -2.98
CA LYS A 95 -12.38 -11.87 -2.51
C LYS A 95 -12.69 -13.36 -2.46
N LYS A 96 -13.17 -13.85 -1.31
CA LYS A 96 -13.66 -15.22 -1.19
C LYS A 96 -14.95 -15.35 -2.00
N VAL A 97 -14.91 -16.12 -3.10
CA VAL A 97 -16.07 -16.32 -3.98
C VAL A 97 -16.90 -17.53 -3.54
N GLU A 98 -16.29 -18.50 -2.85
CA GLU A 98 -16.95 -19.75 -2.46
C GLU A 98 -16.32 -20.32 -1.17
N ASP A 99 -17.10 -21.04 -0.35
CA ASP A 99 -16.62 -21.70 0.87
C ASP A 99 -15.86 -23.02 0.60
N THR A 100 -15.73 -23.40 -0.66
CA THR A 100 -15.01 -24.62 -1.06
C THR A 100 -13.49 -24.48 -0.92
N ARG A 101 -12.80 -25.62 -0.74
CA ARG A 101 -11.33 -25.70 -0.65
C ARG A 101 -10.70 -25.10 -1.92
N GLY A 102 -10.13 -23.89 -1.78
CA GLY A 102 -9.52 -23.13 -2.89
C GLY A 102 -10.32 -21.91 -3.39
N GLY A 103 -11.47 -21.59 -2.77
CA GLY A 103 -12.33 -20.42 -3.07
C GLY A 103 -11.73 -19.04 -2.79
N ALA A 104 -10.57 -18.97 -2.12
CA ALA A 104 -9.89 -17.75 -1.72
C ALA A 104 -8.54 -17.56 -2.45
N SER A 105 -8.53 -17.78 -3.76
CA SER A 105 -7.37 -17.53 -4.63
C SER A 105 -7.67 -16.37 -5.58
N PHE A 106 -6.64 -15.60 -5.96
CA PHE A 106 -6.80 -14.48 -6.90
C PHE A 106 -7.42 -14.89 -8.23
N LYS A 107 -7.03 -16.06 -8.75
CA LYS A 107 -7.60 -16.65 -9.96
C LYS A 107 -9.13 -16.81 -9.89
N LYS A 108 -9.67 -17.28 -8.75
CA LYS A 108 -11.12 -17.44 -8.56
C LYS A 108 -11.83 -16.12 -8.29
N ALA A 109 -11.16 -15.18 -7.63
CA ALA A 109 -11.71 -13.86 -7.31
C ALA A 109 -11.84 -12.92 -8.53
N GLN A 110 -11.39 -13.35 -9.71
CA GLN A 110 -11.46 -12.58 -10.97
C GLN A 110 -10.84 -11.17 -10.84
N GLY A 111 -9.75 -11.06 -10.07
CA GLY A 111 -9.07 -9.79 -9.82
C GLY A 111 -9.79 -8.85 -8.84
N ARG A 112 -10.77 -9.34 -8.08
CA ARG A 112 -11.38 -8.60 -6.97
C ARG A 112 -10.80 -9.00 -5.63
N GLY A 113 -10.79 -8.07 -4.69
CA GLY A 113 -10.32 -8.37 -3.34
C GLY A 113 -10.30 -7.16 -2.43
N THR A 114 -9.63 -7.31 -1.29
CA THR A 114 -9.57 -6.30 -0.23
C THR A 114 -8.13 -5.91 0.02
N VAL A 115 -7.94 -4.71 0.57
CA VAL A 115 -6.62 -4.21 0.99
C VAL A 115 -6.65 -4.00 2.50
N GLN A 116 -5.65 -4.54 3.17
CA GLN A 116 -5.46 -4.41 4.60
C GLN A 116 -4.06 -3.86 4.90
N LEU A 117 -3.97 -3.03 5.92
CA LEU A 117 -2.73 -2.59 6.53
C LEU A 117 -2.44 -3.50 7.72
N ARG A 118 -1.23 -4.05 7.78
CA ARG A 118 -0.79 -4.96 8.84
C ARG A 118 0.48 -4.42 9.49
N MET A 119 0.44 -4.26 10.80
CA MET A 119 1.60 -3.97 11.63
C MET A 119 2.43 -5.25 11.85
N LEU A 120 3.75 -5.12 11.83
CA LEU A 120 4.72 -6.21 12.01
C LEU A 120 5.44 -6.15 13.34
N THR A 121 5.67 -4.93 13.84
CA THR A 121 6.26 -4.70 15.17
C THR A 121 5.18 -4.94 16.24
N GLY A 122 5.52 -5.64 17.32
CA GLY A 122 4.62 -5.72 18.46
C GLY A 122 4.45 -4.32 19.04
N ALA A 123 3.21 -3.86 19.21
CA ALA A 123 2.97 -2.65 19.97
C ALA A 123 3.42 -2.93 21.41
N ASP A 124 4.54 -2.35 21.83
CA ASP A 124 4.80 -2.22 23.26
C ASP A 124 3.60 -1.50 23.86
N SER A 125 3.12 -1.96 25.01
CA SER A 125 1.85 -1.50 25.61
C SER A 125 1.79 0.00 25.93
N SER A 126 2.90 0.72 25.74
CA SER A 126 3.06 2.17 25.90
C SER A 126 2.99 2.98 24.59
N SER A 127 2.91 2.32 23.43
CA SER A 127 2.99 2.98 22.12
C SER A 127 1.59 3.27 21.57
N ASN A 128 1.24 4.55 21.43
CA ASN A 128 0.01 4.98 20.76
C ASN A 128 0.09 4.63 19.26
N ALA A 129 -0.38 3.45 18.88
CA ALA A 129 -0.32 2.90 17.52
C ALA A 129 -1.54 3.30 16.67
N VAL A 130 -2.07 4.51 16.88
CA VAL A 130 -3.27 4.99 16.21
C VAL A 130 -2.89 5.61 14.86
N VAL A 131 -3.40 5.01 13.79
CA VAL A 131 -3.16 5.48 12.42
C VAL A 131 -4.49 5.82 11.76
N THR A 132 -4.57 6.99 11.14
CA THR A 132 -5.70 7.38 10.28
C THR A 132 -5.27 7.34 8.83
N PHE A 133 -5.92 6.53 8.00
CA PHE A 133 -5.49 6.34 6.62
C PHE A 133 -6.64 6.22 5.60
N ARG A 134 -6.33 6.49 4.34
CA ARG A 134 -7.17 6.25 3.16
C ARG A 134 -6.45 5.30 2.21
N ILE A 135 -7.23 4.57 1.40
CA ILE A 135 -6.70 3.67 0.39
C ILE A 135 -7.26 4.07 -0.98
N ALA A 136 -6.41 4.11 -1.99
CA ALA A 136 -6.79 4.27 -3.38
C ALA A 136 -6.11 3.19 -4.23
N VAL A 137 -6.73 2.81 -5.35
CA VAL A 137 -6.22 1.80 -6.28
C VAL A 137 -6.33 2.34 -7.69
N GLY A 138 -5.27 2.23 -8.50
CA GLY A 138 -5.29 2.79 -9.86
C GLY A 138 -4.08 2.41 -10.72
N SER A 139 -3.92 3.16 -11.82
CA SER A 139 -2.67 3.25 -12.59
C SER A 139 -2.42 4.63 -13.20
N ALA A 140 -1.26 4.83 -13.86
CA ALA A 140 -0.96 6.04 -14.62
C ALA A 140 -1.97 6.30 -15.72
N THR A 141 -2.32 5.23 -16.42
CA THR A 141 -3.04 5.29 -17.69
C THR A 141 -4.46 4.79 -17.55
N SER A 142 -4.79 4.10 -16.46
CA SER A 142 -6.10 3.49 -16.22
C SER A 142 -6.90 4.26 -15.17
N LYS A 143 -8.22 4.04 -15.15
CA LYS A 143 -9.12 4.70 -14.21
C LYS A 143 -8.70 4.41 -12.77
N GLN A 144 -8.35 5.46 -12.04
CA GLN A 144 -8.20 5.40 -10.60
C GLN A 144 -9.59 5.16 -9.99
N GLN A 145 -9.69 4.13 -9.15
CA GLN A 145 -10.88 3.93 -8.34
C GLN A 145 -10.94 5.01 -7.26
N HIS A 146 -12.16 5.42 -6.90
CA HIS A 146 -12.35 6.47 -5.88
C HIS A 146 -11.63 6.10 -4.58
N PRO A 147 -10.80 6.98 -4.00
CA PRO A 147 -10.18 6.76 -2.70
C PRO A 147 -11.22 6.47 -1.63
N ARG A 148 -10.93 5.56 -0.70
CA ARG A 148 -11.85 5.15 0.37
C ARG A 148 -11.21 5.36 1.73
N GLY A 149 -12.04 5.71 2.70
CA GLY A 149 -11.63 6.16 4.03
C GLY A 149 -12.02 7.63 4.28
N PRO A 150 -11.47 8.29 5.31
CA PRO A 150 -10.43 7.77 6.20
C PRO A 150 -10.95 6.71 7.18
N VAL A 151 -10.06 5.81 7.59
CA VAL A 151 -10.25 4.85 8.67
C VAL A 151 -9.23 5.17 9.75
N ARG A 152 -9.70 5.37 10.99
CA ARG A 152 -8.86 5.53 12.17
C ARG A 152 -8.84 4.20 12.91
N HIS A 153 -7.65 3.65 13.16
CA HIS A 153 -7.49 2.36 13.80
C HIS A 153 -6.34 2.37 14.79
N ASP A 154 -6.53 1.72 15.94
CA ASP A 154 -5.47 1.46 16.92
C ASP A 154 -4.85 0.08 16.68
N PHE A 155 -3.62 0.07 16.20
CA PHE A 155 -2.91 -1.16 15.88
C PHE A 155 -2.38 -1.90 17.14
N SER A 156 -2.46 -1.28 18.32
CA SER A 156 -2.16 -1.95 19.59
C SER A 156 -3.24 -2.94 20.00
N GLU A 157 -4.52 -2.65 19.69
CA GLU A 157 -5.63 -3.58 19.92
C GLU A 157 -5.60 -4.74 18.92
N ARG A 158 -5.39 -4.41 17.63
CA ARG A 158 -5.36 -5.38 16.54
C ARG A 158 -4.29 -5.00 15.52
N PRO A 159 -3.32 -5.89 15.22
CA PRO A 159 -2.21 -5.59 14.32
C PRO A 159 -2.62 -5.55 12.84
N ILE A 160 -3.91 -5.61 12.53
CA ILE A 160 -4.42 -5.61 11.16
C ILE A 160 -5.72 -4.83 11.06
N CYS A 161 -5.81 -3.98 10.04
CA CYS A 161 -6.98 -3.17 9.75
C CYS A 161 -7.16 -2.99 8.25
N GLY A 162 -8.41 -3.04 7.79
CA GLY A 162 -8.79 -2.74 6.41
C GLY A 162 -9.82 -1.61 6.37
N LEU A 163 -10.44 -1.44 5.21
CA LEU A 163 -11.63 -0.62 5.10
C LEU A 163 -12.83 -1.33 5.75
N PRO A 164 -13.87 -0.58 6.18
CA PRO A 164 -15.09 -1.18 6.72
C PRO A 164 -15.79 -2.05 5.67
N GLU A 165 -16.50 -3.07 6.16
CA GLU A 165 -17.24 -4.01 5.32
C GLU A 165 -18.19 -3.30 4.35
N GLY A 166 -18.22 -3.76 3.10
CA GLY A 166 -19.02 -3.16 2.03
C GLY A 166 -18.35 -1.97 1.34
N LYS A 167 -17.28 -1.42 1.93
CA LYS A 167 -16.40 -0.40 1.31
C LYS A 167 -14.98 -0.92 1.07
N ASP A 168 -14.70 -2.17 1.35
CA ASP A 168 -13.37 -2.78 1.30
C ASP A 168 -13.06 -3.53 -0.01
N GLU A 169 -14.07 -3.78 -0.86
CA GLU A 169 -13.90 -4.49 -2.13
C GLU A 169 -13.37 -3.61 -3.26
N TRP A 170 -12.23 -3.97 -3.83
CA TRP A 170 -11.63 -3.36 -5.00
C TRP A 170 -11.67 -4.29 -6.20
N ASP A 171 -11.83 -3.73 -7.39
CA ASP A 171 -11.69 -4.43 -8.66
C ASP A 171 -10.31 -4.11 -9.25
N PHE A 172 -9.27 -4.83 -8.81
CA PHE A 172 -7.88 -4.55 -9.19
C PHE A 172 -7.69 -4.68 -10.70
N GLN A 173 -8.42 -5.60 -11.35
CA GLN A 173 -8.34 -5.83 -12.78
C GLN A 173 -8.71 -4.59 -13.60
N LYS A 174 -9.69 -3.79 -13.15
CA LYS A 174 -10.04 -2.51 -13.79
C LYS A 174 -8.97 -1.44 -13.67
N SER A 175 -8.07 -1.58 -12.70
CA SER A 175 -6.99 -0.63 -12.44
C SER A 175 -5.65 -1.06 -13.04
N VAL A 176 -5.58 -2.23 -13.69
CA VAL A 176 -4.37 -2.71 -14.36
C VAL A 176 -4.08 -1.85 -15.60
N ASP A 177 -2.91 -1.25 -15.59
CA ASP A 177 -2.28 -0.65 -16.76
C ASP A 177 -1.93 -1.75 -17.77
N LYS A 178 -2.51 -1.67 -18.98
CA LYS A 178 -2.32 -2.71 -20.00
C LYS A 178 -0.89 -2.75 -20.56
N ALA A 179 -0.19 -1.62 -20.59
CA ALA A 179 1.14 -1.53 -21.16
C ALA A 179 2.19 -2.13 -20.21
N THR A 180 2.11 -1.78 -18.92
CA THR A 180 3.06 -2.26 -17.91
C THR A 180 2.62 -3.56 -17.23
N GLN A 181 1.36 -3.98 -17.40
CA GLN A 181 0.75 -5.09 -16.65
C GLN A 181 0.87 -4.90 -15.13
N THR A 182 0.73 -3.67 -14.64
CA THR A 182 0.79 -3.35 -13.20
C THR A 182 -0.38 -2.47 -12.76
N PHE A 183 -0.63 -2.44 -11.45
CA PHE A 183 -1.47 -1.45 -10.78
C PHE A 183 -0.77 -0.99 -9.50
N VAL A 184 -1.14 0.13 -8.90
CA VAL A 184 -0.61 0.53 -7.56
C VAL A 184 -1.76 0.65 -6.59
N VAL A 185 -1.47 0.20 -5.38
CA VAL A 185 -2.25 0.50 -4.19
C VAL A 185 -1.57 1.66 -3.46
N CYS A 186 -2.29 2.76 -3.31
CA CYS A 186 -1.82 3.95 -2.61
C CYS A 186 -2.47 4.02 -1.23
N LEU A 187 -1.64 4.02 -0.19
CA LEU A 187 -2.02 4.30 1.19
C LEU A 187 -1.70 5.76 1.49
N GLU A 188 -2.69 6.52 1.94
CA GLU A 188 -2.51 7.90 2.39
C GLU A 188 -2.73 7.94 3.90
N VAL A 189 -1.68 8.17 4.67
CA VAL A 189 -1.73 8.36 6.11
C VAL A 189 -1.92 9.85 6.39
N LEU A 190 -3.01 10.14 7.10
CA LEU A 190 -3.34 11.48 7.56
C LEU A 190 -2.68 11.68 8.92
N MET A 191 -1.63 12.50 8.96
CA MET A 191 -1.05 12.90 10.22
C MET A 191 -1.93 14.04 10.74
N GLY A 192 -2.78 13.73 11.71
CA GLY A 192 -3.51 14.77 12.42
C GLY A 192 -2.50 15.75 13.01
N ALA A 193 -2.68 17.05 12.79
CA ALA A 193 -2.11 18.01 13.72
C ALA A 193 -2.64 17.58 15.10
N GLY A 194 -1.73 17.24 16.02
CA GLY A 194 -2.11 16.93 17.39
C GLY A 194 -2.99 18.05 17.90
N ASP A 195 -4.14 17.69 18.48
CA ASP A 195 -4.84 18.58 19.40
C ASP A 195 -4.00 18.72 20.67
#